data_AF-A0AAD5X0T4-F1
#
_entry.id   AF-A0AAD5X0T4-F1
#
_cell.length_a   1.000
_cell.length_b   1.000
_cell.length_c   1.000
_cell.angle_alpha   90.00
_cell.angle_beta   90.00
_cell.angle_gamma   90.00
#
_symmetry.space_group_name_H-M   'P 1'
#
loop_
_entity.id
_entity.type
_entity.pdbx_description
1 polymer ?
#
loop_
_entity_poly.entity_id
_entity_poly.type
_entity_poly.pdbx_seq_one_letter_code
_entity_poly.pdbx_strand_id
1 'polypeptide(L)'
;MRCASFLNPAKQLLGLTNTHCKRQILVTKSDLEEKTTLMSELKTRVEELKMENEYQLRLKDMNFNEKIKEVTEKFMQEIEALKITSTVLRTDKEKEEVRHEEEMAEERERHGRELMELETVHNSKLMAEYEKYQELQTRTAELQTQWEKQMRDMQAQKQKALTELTQHFEAKLREKQIEIDQLQEELRTQHAIFAETTLETEQDADTEILDLKHRYERKLKEEREVGLRLKGENGIMKKKFNTLQSEIDAHKTEIGKMYGEEKKLHGVIKSLEKDIAGLKKEIQERDETIQDKEKRIYDLKKKNQELEKFKFVLDYKIKELKRQIEPREQDIQGMTHQIKEMDAELEHYHKANSDLELAITDLKLKLRAAEKEVAKERERVTSCAATVKRFKVDLNECVQFIQEPKVLKAHIKKLYQKYCKTPSPSLSTFSTTQPTSSTSSLTSSSATLDTDVQAEYARQREHLERTVASLRRQVAKDQSLHRADNVRIMAENVALIKEINQLRRDLRGSRAREKAAEAGIKAAQSAQKGQAYRTQQQQSAPPPLALPNVLEQTPLTQAVPQT
;
A
#
# COMPACT_ATOMS: atom_id res chain seq x y z
N MET A 1 -119.12 141.40 129.67
CA MET A 1 -119.28 142.80 129.20
C MET A 1 -120.76 143.02 128.94
N ARG A 2 -121.40 144.08 129.48
CA ARG A 2 -122.83 144.44 129.30
C ARG A 2 -123.85 143.40 129.84
N CYS A 3 -125.06 143.73 130.31
CA CYS A 3 -125.72 145.00 130.67
C CYS A 3 -126.69 144.71 131.86
N ALA A 4 -126.90 145.62 132.82
CA ALA A 4 -128.05 146.54 132.96
C ALA A 4 -129.44 145.85 133.08
N SER A 5 -130.42 146.30 133.89
CA SER A 5 -130.69 147.61 134.50
C SER A 5 -131.50 147.46 135.84
N PHE A 6 -131.55 148.43 136.77
CA PHE A 6 -132.65 149.42 137.01
C PHE A 6 -134.10 148.89 136.87
N LEU A 7 -135.13 149.23 137.68
CA LEU A 7 -135.38 150.18 138.80
C LEU A 7 -136.11 149.44 139.97
N ASN A 8 -136.35 149.89 141.23
CA ASN A 8 -136.74 151.19 141.84
C ASN A 8 -138.17 151.67 141.42
N PRO A 9 -138.93 152.51 142.17
CA PRO A 9 -138.73 153.03 143.55
C PRO A 9 -139.99 153.01 144.46
N ALA A 10 -139.84 153.41 145.74
CA ALA A 10 -140.81 154.25 146.48
C ALA A 10 -140.22 154.81 147.80
N LYS A 11 -140.72 155.97 148.27
CA LYS A 11 -140.44 156.61 149.57
C LYS A 11 -141.73 157.15 150.20
N GLN A 12 -141.92 156.95 151.50
CA GLN A 12 -142.65 157.85 152.41
C GLN A 12 -142.27 157.44 153.87
N LEU A 13 -142.05 158.28 154.90
CA LEU A 13 -142.70 159.53 155.39
C LEU A 13 -144.18 159.28 155.75
N LEU A 14 -144.68 159.45 156.99
CA LEU A 14 -144.15 159.92 158.29
C LEU A 14 -144.52 158.85 159.37
N GLY A 15 -144.23 158.90 160.68
CA GLY A 15 -143.69 159.92 161.59
C GLY A 15 -144.76 160.44 162.59
N LEU A 16 -144.39 160.61 163.88
CA LEU A 16 -145.22 161.14 165.00
C LEU A 16 -146.36 160.20 165.47
N THR A 17 -146.87 160.15 166.71
CA THR A 17 -146.57 160.76 168.05
C THR A 17 -146.60 159.63 169.10
N ASN A 18 -145.81 159.52 170.17
CA ASN A 18 -145.38 160.46 171.23
C ASN A 18 -146.46 160.90 172.23
N THR A 19 -146.25 160.60 173.53
CA THR A 19 -146.98 161.13 174.73
C THR A 19 -148.49 160.84 174.84
N HIS A 20 -149.11 160.84 176.04
CA HIS A 20 -148.68 161.42 177.31
C HIS A 20 -149.08 160.59 178.54
N CYS A 21 -148.22 160.60 179.56
CA CYS A 21 -148.61 160.33 180.95
C CYS A 21 -148.34 161.62 181.73
N LYS A 22 -149.37 162.19 182.41
CA LYS A 22 -149.20 163.35 183.29
C LYS A 22 -149.76 163.06 184.68
N ARG A 23 -148.85 163.03 185.67
CA ARG A 23 -149.17 163.14 187.10
C ARG A 23 -149.64 164.57 187.43
N GLN A 24 -150.27 164.71 188.59
CA GLN A 24 -150.42 165.93 189.39
C GLN A 24 -150.86 167.23 188.69
N ILE A 25 -152.16 167.50 188.78
CA ILE A 25 -152.60 168.66 189.58
C ILE A 25 -153.10 168.11 190.94
N LEU A 26 -153.27 169.00 191.91
CA LEU A 26 -153.38 168.78 193.37
C LEU A 26 -153.28 167.31 193.87
N VAL A 27 -152.16 166.90 194.47
CA VAL A 27 -150.99 167.72 194.87
C VAL A 27 -150.33 168.37 193.64
N THR A 28 -149.99 169.66 193.71
CA THR A 28 -150.01 170.53 192.52
C THR A 28 -148.73 170.50 191.66
N LYS A 29 -148.88 170.10 190.39
CA LYS A 29 -147.98 170.39 189.25
C LYS A 29 -146.55 169.79 189.29
N SER A 30 -146.14 169.11 190.36
CA SER A 30 -144.72 168.80 190.63
C SER A 30 -144.22 167.44 190.11
N ASP A 31 -144.91 166.34 190.44
CA ASP A 31 -144.56 164.92 190.14
C ASP A 31 -144.23 164.57 188.67
N LEU A 32 -144.45 165.51 187.77
CA LEU A 32 -144.59 165.34 186.34
C LEU A 32 -143.22 165.43 185.62
N GLU A 33 -142.33 166.27 186.15
CA GLU A 33 -141.03 166.55 185.53
C GLU A 33 -140.14 165.28 185.56
N GLU A 34 -140.23 164.47 186.63
CA GLU A 34 -139.64 163.13 186.74
C GLU A 34 -140.06 162.16 185.61
N LYS A 35 -141.30 162.25 185.12
CA LYS A 35 -141.78 161.42 183.99
C LYS A 35 -141.33 161.94 182.63
N THR A 36 -140.81 163.16 182.57
CA THR A 36 -140.38 163.82 181.34
C THR A 36 -138.89 163.61 181.08
N THR A 37 -138.05 163.63 182.12
CA THR A 37 -136.61 163.31 182.02
C THR A 37 -136.38 161.87 181.55
N LEU A 38 -137.04 160.88 182.17
CA LEU A 38 -136.94 159.45 181.81
C LEU A 38 -137.28 159.16 180.33
N MET A 39 -138.11 160.00 179.71
CA MET A 39 -138.48 159.87 178.30
C MET A 39 -137.38 160.35 177.34
N SER A 40 -136.48 161.23 177.80
CA SER A 40 -135.34 161.71 177.02
C SER A 40 -134.22 160.68 176.95
N GLU A 41 -133.93 160.01 178.06
CA GLU A 41 -132.94 158.92 178.16
C GLU A 41 -133.32 157.72 177.27
N LEU A 42 -134.63 157.44 177.16
CA LEU A 42 -135.17 156.41 176.27
C LEU A 42 -135.06 156.77 174.78
N LYS A 43 -134.90 158.05 174.41
CA LYS A 43 -134.64 158.44 173.00
C LYS A 43 -133.17 158.28 172.63
N THR A 44 -132.25 158.81 173.44
CA THR A 44 -130.81 158.67 173.19
C THR A 44 -130.40 157.21 173.01
N ARG A 45 -130.99 156.30 173.79
CA ARG A 45 -130.74 154.85 173.66
C ARG A 45 -131.20 154.23 172.33
N VAL A 46 -132.17 154.82 171.64
CA VAL A 46 -132.66 154.36 170.33
C VAL A 46 -131.84 154.95 169.17
N GLU A 47 -131.37 156.19 169.30
CA GLU A 47 -130.42 156.79 168.35
C GLU A 47 -129.08 156.04 168.35
N GLU A 48 -128.54 155.66 169.52
CA GLU A 48 -127.29 154.88 169.65
C GLU A 48 -127.38 153.51 168.97
N LEU A 49 -128.47 152.75 169.22
CA LEU A 49 -128.65 151.41 168.66
C LEU A 49 -128.79 151.40 167.13
N LYS A 50 -129.11 152.52 166.48
CA LYS A 50 -129.02 152.66 165.02
C LYS A 50 -127.58 152.74 164.54
N MET A 51 -126.75 153.56 165.18
CA MET A 51 -125.34 153.74 164.82
C MET A 51 -124.57 152.41 164.93
N GLU A 52 -124.82 151.65 166.00
CA GLU A 52 -124.27 150.30 166.23
C GLU A 52 -124.63 149.33 165.08
N ASN A 53 -125.88 149.36 164.62
CA ASN A 53 -126.40 148.47 163.59
C ASN A 53 -125.89 148.83 162.18
N GLU A 54 -125.83 150.12 161.85
CA GLU A 54 -125.28 150.61 160.58
C GLU A 54 -123.76 150.35 160.47
N TYR A 55 -123.03 150.43 161.58
CA TYR A 55 -121.62 150.04 161.67
C TYR A 55 -121.42 148.53 161.44
N GLN A 56 -122.22 147.69 162.12
CA GLN A 56 -122.23 146.23 161.93
C GLN A 56 -122.49 145.81 160.48
N LEU A 57 -123.32 146.55 159.74
CA LEU A 57 -123.61 146.26 158.33
C LEU A 57 -122.39 146.46 157.44
N ARG A 58 -121.72 147.63 157.53
CA ARG A 58 -120.51 147.92 156.76
C ARG A 58 -119.37 146.94 157.04
N LEU A 59 -119.22 146.51 158.30
CA LEU A 59 -118.18 145.56 158.69
C LEU A 59 -118.39 144.19 158.00
N LYS A 60 -119.64 143.77 157.80
CA LYS A 60 -119.98 142.54 157.08
C LYS A 60 -119.76 142.69 155.57
N ASP A 61 -120.20 143.79 154.97
CA ASP A 61 -119.97 144.05 153.53
C ASP A 61 -118.47 144.10 153.19
N MET A 62 -117.65 144.70 154.07
CA MET A 62 -116.19 144.72 153.92
C MET A 62 -115.61 143.30 153.95
N ASN A 63 -115.96 142.50 154.97
CA ASN A 63 -115.51 141.11 155.11
C ASN A 63 -115.94 140.22 153.92
N PHE A 64 -117.17 140.37 153.42
CA PHE A 64 -117.65 139.59 152.26
C PHE A 64 -116.93 139.97 150.97
N ASN A 65 -116.70 141.27 150.73
CA ASN A 65 -115.98 141.74 149.54
C ASN A 65 -114.50 141.30 149.55
N GLU A 66 -113.88 141.28 150.73
CA GLU A 66 -112.53 140.73 150.91
C GLU A 66 -112.48 139.22 150.66
N LYS A 67 -113.47 138.46 151.16
CA LYS A 67 -113.59 137.00 150.88
C LYS A 67 -113.76 136.69 149.40
N ILE A 68 -114.53 137.50 148.67
CA ILE A 68 -114.71 137.34 147.22
C ILE A 68 -113.39 137.56 146.47
N LYS A 69 -112.60 138.57 146.83
CA LYS A 69 -111.26 138.77 146.26
C LYS A 69 -110.34 137.58 146.55
N GLU A 70 -110.25 137.16 147.81
CA GLU A 70 -109.37 136.07 148.25
C GLU A 70 -109.65 134.74 147.51
N VAL A 71 -110.92 134.46 147.20
CA VAL A 71 -111.33 133.29 146.41
C VAL A 71 -111.07 133.47 144.92
N THR A 72 -111.35 134.66 144.36
CA THR A 72 -111.13 134.96 142.94
C THR A 72 -109.63 134.90 142.59
N GLU A 73 -108.78 135.40 143.49
CA GLU A 73 -107.32 135.41 143.32
C GLU A 73 -106.73 134.00 143.39
N LYS A 74 -107.21 133.14 144.29
CA LYS A 74 -106.83 131.71 144.33
C LYS A 74 -107.21 130.97 143.05
N PHE A 75 -108.43 131.15 142.54
CA PHE A 75 -108.82 130.54 141.27
C PHE A 75 -108.03 131.08 140.07
N MET A 76 -107.62 132.36 140.06
CA MET A 76 -106.71 132.87 139.04
C MET A 76 -105.33 132.22 139.12
N GLN A 77 -104.76 132.08 140.33
CA GLN A 77 -103.48 131.40 140.55
C GLN A 77 -103.53 129.92 140.15
N GLU A 78 -104.61 129.19 140.45
CA GLU A 78 -104.82 127.81 140.01
C GLU A 78 -104.92 127.69 138.48
N ILE A 79 -105.68 128.57 137.82
CA ILE A 79 -105.79 128.61 136.35
C ILE A 79 -104.44 128.94 135.70
N GLU A 80 -103.65 129.83 136.29
CA GLU A 80 -102.35 130.23 135.78
C GLU A 80 -101.29 129.11 135.98
N ALA A 81 -101.30 128.43 137.14
CA ALA A 81 -100.48 127.25 137.38
C ALA A 81 -100.84 126.07 136.45
N LEU A 82 -102.13 125.87 136.16
CA LEU A 82 -102.58 124.86 135.18
C LEU A 82 -102.17 125.21 133.75
N LYS A 83 -102.16 126.49 133.37
CA LYS A 83 -101.61 126.93 132.08
C LYS A 83 -100.10 126.68 132.00
N ILE A 84 -99.35 127.07 133.04
CA ILE A 84 -97.89 126.88 133.09
C ILE A 84 -97.54 125.40 132.97
N THR A 85 -98.14 124.53 133.80
CA THR A 85 -97.90 123.08 133.73
C THR A 85 -98.32 122.48 132.39
N SER A 86 -99.45 122.91 131.80
CA SER A 86 -99.85 122.49 130.44
C SER A 86 -98.84 122.91 129.37
N THR A 87 -98.28 124.14 129.44
CA THR A 87 -97.25 124.58 128.49
C THR A 87 -95.93 123.83 128.66
N VAL A 88 -95.50 123.57 129.90
CA VAL A 88 -94.28 122.79 130.20
C VAL A 88 -94.41 121.37 129.65
N LEU A 89 -95.49 120.66 130.00
CA LEU A 89 -95.75 119.30 129.50
C LEU A 89 -95.81 119.22 127.97
N ARG A 90 -96.33 120.25 127.30
CA ARG A 90 -96.27 120.32 125.83
C ARG A 90 -94.84 120.48 125.33
N THR A 91 -94.05 121.41 125.90
CA THR A 91 -92.65 121.58 125.48
C THR A 91 -91.76 120.39 125.81
N ASP A 92 -92.07 119.63 126.86
CA ASP A 92 -91.32 118.41 127.20
C ASP A 92 -91.71 117.25 126.28
N LYS A 93 -93.00 117.13 125.90
CA LYS A 93 -93.42 116.23 124.81
C LYS A 93 -92.72 116.58 123.49
N GLU A 94 -92.70 117.87 123.11
CA GLU A 94 -92.05 118.35 121.89
C GLU A 94 -90.53 118.03 121.90
N LYS A 95 -89.85 118.12 123.06
CA LYS A 95 -88.43 117.72 123.20
C LYS A 95 -88.21 116.22 123.06
N GLU A 96 -89.02 115.39 123.71
CA GLU A 96 -88.86 113.92 123.62
C GLU A 96 -89.26 113.38 122.24
N GLU A 97 -90.22 114.01 121.55
CA GLU A 97 -90.50 113.71 120.14
C GLU A 97 -89.31 114.06 119.24
N VAL A 98 -88.71 115.25 119.38
CA VAL A 98 -87.49 115.62 118.63
C VAL A 98 -86.33 114.68 118.96
N ARG A 99 -86.09 114.36 120.23
CA ARG A 99 -85.03 113.41 120.63
C ARG A 99 -85.23 112.03 120.02
N HIS A 100 -86.46 111.51 120.00
CA HIS A 100 -86.72 110.21 119.38
C HIS A 100 -86.64 110.26 117.84
N GLU A 101 -86.96 111.40 117.21
CA GLU A 101 -86.70 111.60 115.77
C GLU A 101 -85.19 111.67 115.47
N GLU A 102 -84.39 112.34 116.32
CA GLU A 102 -82.93 112.39 116.24
C GLU A 102 -82.30 111.01 116.47
N GLU A 103 -82.66 110.30 117.55
CA GLU A 103 -82.21 108.93 117.84
C GLU A 103 -82.55 107.96 116.69
N MET A 104 -83.76 108.06 116.12
CA MET A 104 -84.18 107.25 114.98
C MET A 104 -83.51 107.68 113.65
N ALA A 105 -83.01 108.92 113.55
CA ALA A 105 -82.21 109.36 112.40
C ALA A 105 -80.76 108.88 112.52
N GLU A 106 -80.15 108.97 113.71
CA GLU A 106 -78.81 108.45 113.99
C GLU A 106 -78.73 106.93 113.81
N GLU A 107 -79.71 106.17 114.29
CA GLU A 107 -79.81 104.72 114.04
C GLU A 107 -79.95 104.41 112.55
N ARG A 108 -80.71 105.19 111.78
CA ARG A 108 -80.81 105.01 110.31
C ARG A 108 -79.50 105.33 109.60
N GLU A 109 -78.80 106.39 110.02
CA GLU A 109 -77.51 106.75 109.45
C GLU A 109 -76.44 105.72 109.80
N ARG A 110 -76.43 105.19 111.04
CA ARG A 110 -75.50 104.12 111.44
C ARG A 110 -75.73 102.85 110.62
N HIS A 111 -76.97 102.38 110.50
CA HIS A 111 -77.26 101.22 109.65
C HIS A 111 -76.96 101.50 108.17
N GLY A 112 -77.15 102.73 107.68
CA GLY A 112 -76.73 103.14 106.33
C GLY A 112 -75.22 103.07 106.11
N ARG A 113 -74.43 103.54 107.09
CA ARG A 113 -72.97 103.43 107.10
C ARG A 113 -72.51 101.97 107.20
N GLU A 114 -73.09 101.19 108.11
CA GLU A 114 -72.81 99.75 108.27
C GLU A 114 -73.09 98.98 106.97
N LEU A 115 -74.20 99.26 106.28
CA LEU A 115 -74.50 98.65 104.97
C LEU A 115 -73.48 99.05 103.90
N MET A 116 -73.12 100.33 103.81
CA MET A 116 -72.12 100.80 102.83
C MET A 116 -70.71 100.25 103.11
N GLU A 117 -70.31 100.14 104.37
CA GLU A 117 -69.07 99.49 104.80
C GLU A 117 -69.10 97.98 104.47
N LEU A 118 -70.22 97.31 104.73
CA LEU A 118 -70.39 95.90 104.41
C LEU A 118 -70.36 95.64 102.89
N GLU A 119 -71.04 96.47 102.09
CA GLU A 119 -71.02 96.41 100.62
C GLU A 119 -69.60 96.68 100.06
N THR A 120 -68.91 97.70 100.54
CA THR A 120 -67.54 98.00 100.08
C THR A 120 -66.54 96.91 100.48
N VAL A 121 -66.67 96.32 101.67
CA VAL A 121 -65.90 95.15 102.11
C VAL A 121 -66.22 93.90 101.26
N HIS A 122 -67.48 93.66 100.90
CA HIS A 122 -67.84 92.55 100.01
C HIS A 122 -67.36 92.75 98.57
N ASN A 123 -67.49 93.96 98.03
CA ASN A 123 -66.98 94.31 96.70
C ASN A 123 -65.44 94.21 96.65
N SER A 124 -64.74 94.66 97.68
CA SER A 124 -63.27 94.48 97.80
C SER A 124 -62.87 93.00 97.84
N LYS A 125 -63.57 92.16 98.61
CA LYS A 125 -63.36 90.70 98.63
C LYS A 125 -63.64 90.05 97.27
N LEU A 126 -64.69 90.48 96.57
CA LEU A 126 -65.04 89.97 95.24
C LEU A 126 -63.99 90.34 94.20
N MET A 127 -63.48 91.58 94.23
CA MET A 127 -62.37 92.02 93.37
C MET A 127 -61.09 91.22 93.65
N ALA A 128 -60.73 91.01 94.92
CA ALA A 128 -59.54 90.23 95.27
C ALA A 128 -59.63 88.76 94.83
N GLU A 129 -60.79 88.12 94.94
CA GLU A 129 -61.00 86.76 94.40
C GLU A 129 -61.05 86.75 92.86
N TYR A 130 -61.51 87.82 92.21
CA TYR A 130 -61.46 87.95 90.74
C TYR A 130 -60.03 88.14 90.22
N GLU A 131 -59.23 89.00 90.86
CA GLU A 131 -57.80 89.18 90.58
C GLU A 131 -57.03 87.86 90.76
N LYS A 132 -57.27 87.16 91.87
CA LYS A 132 -56.72 85.83 92.17
C LYS A 132 -57.16 84.76 91.17
N TYR A 133 -58.40 84.82 90.67
CA TYR A 133 -58.87 83.95 89.58
C TYR A 133 -58.16 84.27 88.26
N GLN A 134 -58.01 85.55 87.91
CA GLN A 134 -57.28 85.99 86.72
C GLN A 134 -55.80 85.61 86.79
N GLU A 135 -55.13 85.79 87.93
CA GLU A 135 -53.76 85.31 88.15
C GLU A 135 -53.65 83.79 88.01
N LEU A 136 -54.63 83.02 88.51
CA LEU A 136 -54.63 81.57 88.38
C LEU A 136 -54.86 81.17 86.91
N GLN A 137 -55.73 81.86 86.19
CA GLN A 137 -56.02 81.64 84.78
C GLN A 137 -54.79 81.96 83.90
N THR A 138 -54.11 83.09 84.13
CA THR A 138 -52.89 83.45 83.39
C THR A 138 -51.75 82.48 83.70
N ARG A 139 -51.47 82.18 84.98
CA ARG A 139 -50.46 81.17 85.36
C ARG A 139 -50.75 79.80 84.76
N THR A 140 -52.03 79.40 84.68
CA THR A 140 -52.42 78.12 84.04
C THR A 140 -52.19 78.14 82.54
N ALA A 141 -52.51 79.24 81.85
CA ALA A 141 -52.26 79.39 80.41
C ALA A 141 -50.75 79.48 80.08
N GLU A 142 -49.98 80.23 80.87
CA GLU A 142 -48.51 80.26 80.77
C GLU A 142 -47.92 78.86 80.97
N LEU A 143 -48.35 78.14 82.00
CA LEU A 143 -47.89 76.78 82.27
C LEU A 143 -48.27 75.83 81.11
N GLN A 144 -49.50 75.90 80.59
CA GLN A 144 -49.93 75.13 79.42
C GLN A 144 -49.07 75.41 78.17
N THR A 145 -48.85 76.69 77.83
CA THR A 145 -48.01 77.05 76.67
C THR A 145 -46.54 76.64 76.84
N GLN A 146 -46.03 76.62 78.08
CA GLN A 146 -44.70 76.06 78.39
C GLN A 146 -44.66 74.54 78.21
N TRP A 147 -45.64 73.78 78.73
CA TRP A 147 -45.73 72.33 78.51
C TRP A 147 -45.88 71.99 77.03
N GLU A 148 -46.76 72.67 76.29
CA GLU A 148 -46.89 72.48 74.85
C GLU A 148 -45.58 72.77 74.11
N LYS A 149 -44.86 73.83 74.49
CA LYS A 149 -43.58 74.16 73.89
C LYS A 149 -42.56 73.06 74.17
N GLN A 150 -42.43 72.60 75.41
CA GLN A 150 -41.54 71.49 75.76
C GLN A 150 -41.90 70.21 74.99
N MET A 151 -43.18 69.89 74.85
CA MET A 151 -43.65 68.74 74.07
C MET A 151 -43.33 68.89 72.58
N ARG A 152 -43.55 70.07 71.99
CA ARG A 152 -43.20 70.38 70.59
C ARG A 152 -41.70 70.33 70.35
N ASP A 153 -40.89 70.89 71.26
CA ASP A 153 -39.43 70.90 71.17
C ASP A 153 -38.86 69.47 71.32
N MET A 154 -39.35 68.67 72.27
CA MET A 154 -38.99 67.25 72.44
C MET A 154 -39.41 66.39 71.24
N GLN A 155 -40.60 66.62 70.69
CA GLN A 155 -41.07 65.91 69.50
C GLN A 155 -40.26 66.28 68.25
N ALA A 156 -39.88 67.56 68.11
CA ALA A 156 -39.00 68.01 67.03
C ALA A 156 -37.58 67.46 67.16
N GLN A 157 -37.01 67.39 68.37
CA GLN A 157 -35.72 66.74 68.62
C GLN A 157 -35.75 65.25 68.29
N LYS A 158 -36.79 64.53 68.76
CA LYS A 158 -37.00 63.11 68.42
C LYS A 158 -37.12 62.91 66.91
N GLN A 159 -37.89 63.76 66.22
CA GLN A 159 -38.09 63.64 64.78
C GLN A 159 -36.79 63.90 64.01
N LYS A 160 -35.99 64.90 64.41
CA LYS A 160 -34.65 65.15 63.84
C LYS A 160 -33.72 63.96 64.00
N ALA A 161 -33.58 63.45 65.22
CA ALA A 161 -32.73 62.29 65.52
C ALA A 161 -33.17 61.04 64.73
N LEU A 162 -34.47 60.83 64.55
CA LEU A 162 -34.99 59.76 63.67
C LEU A 162 -34.61 60.01 62.20
N THR A 163 -34.81 61.21 61.66
CA THR A 163 -34.45 61.52 60.26
C THR A 163 -32.95 61.42 60.00
N GLU A 164 -32.11 61.87 60.93
CA GLU A 164 -30.64 61.77 60.85
C GLU A 164 -30.19 60.30 60.88
N LEU A 165 -30.76 59.50 61.77
CA LEU A 165 -30.47 58.07 61.89
C LEU A 165 -30.92 57.29 60.63
N THR A 166 -32.10 57.59 60.11
CA THR A 166 -32.60 57.02 58.84
C THR A 166 -31.70 57.41 57.68
N GLN A 167 -31.36 58.68 57.51
CA GLN A 167 -30.47 59.15 56.43
C GLN A 167 -29.08 58.51 56.49
N HIS A 168 -28.52 58.34 57.69
CA HIS A 168 -27.24 57.65 57.91
C HIS A 168 -27.31 56.15 57.52
N PHE A 169 -28.39 55.44 57.85
CA PHE A 169 -28.55 54.05 57.45
C PHE A 169 -28.89 53.89 55.97
N GLU A 170 -29.68 54.78 55.37
CA GLU A 170 -29.87 54.82 53.92
C GLU A 170 -28.58 55.12 53.17
N ALA A 171 -27.72 56.01 53.68
CA ALA A 171 -26.42 56.29 53.10
C ALA A 171 -25.55 55.03 53.10
N LYS A 172 -25.48 54.31 54.24
CA LYS A 172 -24.76 53.03 54.34
C LYS A 172 -25.34 51.91 53.47
N LEU A 173 -26.66 51.88 53.29
CA LEU A 173 -27.31 50.98 52.33
C LEU A 173 -26.94 51.33 50.88
N ARG A 174 -26.89 52.62 50.53
CA ARG A 174 -26.46 53.09 49.20
C ARG A 174 -24.97 52.81 48.95
N GLU A 175 -24.10 53.05 49.93
CA GLU A 175 -22.68 52.68 49.90
C GLU A 175 -22.49 51.18 49.65
N LYS A 176 -23.19 50.33 50.42
CA LYS A 176 -23.10 48.87 50.26
C LYS A 176 -23.77 48.34 48.99
N GLN A 177 -24.80 49.02 48.46
CA GLN A 177 -25.33 48.68 47.14
C GLN A 177 -24.30 48.98 46.04
N ILE A 178 -23.63 50.14 46.08
CA ILE A 178 -22.58 50.50 45.12
C ILE A 178 -21.40 49.51 45.19
N GLU A 179 -21.00 49.09 46.39
CA GLU A 179 -19.95 48.06 46.59
C GLU A 179 -20.38 46.69 46.02
N ILE A 180 -21.64 46.30 46.18
CA ILE A 180 -22.21 45.08 45.57
C ILE A 180 -22.25 45.19 44.03
N ASP A 181 -22.66 46.34 43.50
CA ASP A 181 -22.77 46.57 42.06
C ASP A 181 -21.37 46.58 41.39
N GLN A 182 -20.37 47.17 42.05
CA GLN A 182 -18.96 47.12 41.65
C GLN A 182 -18.44 45.69 41.64
N LEU A 183 -18.62 44.92 42.72
CA LEU A 183 -18.19 43.52 42.79
C LEU A 183 -18.91 42.62 41.76
N GLN A 184 -20.16 42.94 41.39
CA GLN A 184 -20.84 42.25 40.28
C GLN A 184 -20.24 42.59 38.91
N GLU A 185 -19.85 43.84 38.67
CA GLU A 185 -19.24 44.25 37.41
C GLU A 185 -17.79 43.72 37.27
N GLU A 186 -17.03 43.69 38.37
CA GLU A 186 -15.76 42.99 38.47
C GLU A 186 -15.92 41.49 38.19
N LEU A 187 -16.91 40.82 38.79
CA LEU A 187 -17.17 39.40 38.54
C LEU A 187 -17.57 39.14 37.08
N ARG A 188 -18.39 40.00 36.46
CA ARG A 188 -18.76 39.91 35.04
C ARG A 188 -17.55 40.08 34.12
N THR A 189 -16.73 41.10 34.36
CA THR A 189 -15.53 41.38 33.54
C THR A 189 -14.48 40.29 33.70
N GLN A 190 -14.25 39.77 34.90
CA GLN A 190 -13.41 38.59 35.11
C GLN A 190 -13.96 37.37 34.36
N HIS A 191 -15.26 37.07 34.46
CA HIS A 191 -15.86 35.96 33.69
C HIS A 191 -15.74 36.13 32.18
N ALA A 192 -15.87 37.34 31.65
CA ALA A 192 -15.67 37.63 30.23
C ALA A 192 -14.20 37.38 29.82
N ILE A 193 -13.23 37.91 30.58
CA ILE A 193 -11.80 37.71 30.34
C ILE A 193 -11.42 36.22 30.43
N PHE A 194 -11.95 35.47 31.40
CA PHE A 194 -11.71 34.02 31.50
C PHE A 194 -12.32 33.25 30.32
N ALA A 195 -13.51 33.63 29.84
CA ALA A 195 -14.12 33.00 28.67
C ALA A 195 -13.33 33.30 27.38
N GLU A 196 -12.87 34.54 27.20
CA GLU A 196 -12.04 34.96 26.06
C GLU A 196 -10.67 34.25 26.09
N THR A 197 -9.97 34.26 27.23
CA THR A 197 -8.69 33.54 27.42
C THR A 197 -8.86 32.03 27.17
N THR A 198 -9.97 31.42 27.63
CA THR A 198 -10.24 29.99 27.38
C THR A 198 -10.39 29.75 25.88
N LEU A 199 -11.20 30.55 25.19
CA LEU A 199 -11.43 30.47 23.75
C LEU A 199 -10.15 30.68 22.93
N GLU A 200 -9.26 31.59 23.35
CA GLU A 200 -7.93 31.76 22.75
C GLU A 200 -7.08 30.49 22.92
N THR A 201 -7.00 29.92 24.14
CA THR A 201 -6.23 28.69 24.38
C THR A 201 -6.80 27.45 23.67
N GLU A 202 -8.12 27.38 23.48
CA GLU A 202 -8.76 26.32 22.69
C GLU A 202 -8.42 26.47 21.19
N GLN A 203 -8.42 27.69 20.65
CA GLN A 203 -8.02 27.96 19.27
C GLN A 203 -6.53 27.69 19.03
N ASP A 204 -5.65 28.12 19.94
CA ASP A 204 -4.21 27.80 19.87
C ASP A 204 -3.99 26.28 19.88
N ALA A 205 -4.65 25.55 20.79
CA ALA A 205 -4.56 24.09 20.84
C ALA A 205 -5.07 23.41 19.56
N ASP A 206 -6.18 23.86 18.99
CA ASP A 206 -6.71 23.34 17.71
C ASP A 206 -5.74 23.63 16.55
N THR A 207 -5.11 24.81 16.49
CA THR A 207 -4.10 25.10 15.47
C THR A 207 -2.85 24.25 15.66
N GLU A 208 -2.35 24.06 16.89
CA GLU A 208 -1.24 23.14 17.15
C GLU A 208 -1.56 21.70 16.71
N ILE A 209 -2.76 21.20 17.00
CA ILE A 209 -3.24 19.87 16.61
C ILE A 209 -3.30 19.75 15.08
N LEU A 210 -3.86 20.75 14.38
CA LEU A 210 -3.91 20.78 12.92
C LEU A 210 -2.51 20.80 12.32
N ASP A 211 -1.59 21.57 12.89
CA ASP A 211 -0.22 21.71 12.38
C ASP A 211 0.62 20.46 12.69
N LEU A 212 0.39 19.80 13.84
CA LEU A 212 0.95 18.49 14.19
C LEU A 212 0.46 17.41 13.22
N LYS A 213 -0.84 17.41 12.91
CA LYS A 213 -1.46 16.53 11.91
C LYS A 213 -0.87 16.75 10.51
N HIS A 214 -0.74 18.01 10.05
CA HIS A 214 -0.11 18.31 8.76
C HIS A 214 1.36 17.86 8.70
N ARG A 215 2.11 18.03 9.80
CA ARG A 215 3.50 17.53 9.92
C ARG A 215 3.57 16.00 9.85
N TYR A 216 2.66 15.27 10.49
CA TYR A 216 2.62 13.80 10.40
C TYR A 216 2.07 13.28 9.07
N GLU A 217 1.07 13.92 8.47
CA GLU A 217 0.58 13.56 7.13
C GLU A 217 1.65 13.77 6.05
N ARG A 218 2.47 14.82 6.18
CA ARG A 218 3.61 15.07 5.29
C ARG A 218 4.66 13.96 5.42
N LYS A 219 5.12 13.66 6.65
CA LYS A 219 6.03 12.53 6.92
C LYS A 219 5.48 11.20 6.40
N LEU A 220 4.18 10.95 6.57
CA LEU A 220 3.53 9.72 6.09
C LEU A 220 3.45 9.65 4.55
N LYS A 221 3.37 10.79 3.84
CA LYS A 221 3.51 10.84 2.38
C LYS A 221 4.96 10.60 1.95
N GLU A 222 5.92 11.28 2.58
CA GLU A 222 7.36 11.12 2.34
C GLU A 222 7.81 9.66 2.53
N GLU A 223 7.45 9.02 3.64
CA GLU A 223 7.74 7.60 3.91
C GLU A 223 7.04 6.64 2.93
N ARG A 224 5.83 6.97 2.47
CA ARG A 224 5.15 6.20 1.42
C ARG A 224 5.86 6.33 0.07
N GLU A 225 6.32 7.53 -0.29
CA GLU A 225 7.08 7.77 -1.52
C GLU A 225 8.46 7.09 -1.47
N VAL A 226 9.18 7.20 -0.36
CA VAL A 226 10.45 6.47 -0.12
C VAL A 226 10.22 4.96 -0.17
N GLY A 227 9.20 4.44 0.49
CA GLY A 227 8.85 3.02 0.46
C GLY A 227 8.48 2.52 -0.94
N LEU A 228 7.79 3.34 -1.74
CA LEU A 228 7.42 3.03 -3.13
C LEU A 228 8.64 3.11 -4.06
N ARG A 229 9.54 4.08 -3.85
CA ARG A 229 10.83 4.19 -4.55
C ARG A 229 11.72 2.98 -4.26
N LEU A 230 11.90 2.63 -2.97
CA LEU A 230 12.64 1.44 -2.53
C LEU A 230 12.01 0.14 -3.07
N LYS A 231 10.68 0.05 -3.16
CA LYS A 231 9.99 -1.10 -3.79
C LYS A 231 10.27 -1.17 -5.30
N GLY A 232 10.37 -0.02 -5.97
CA GLY A 232 10.81 0.09 -7.37
C GLY A 232 12.27 -0.33 -7.55
N GLU A 233 13.18 0.24 -6.76
CA GLU A 233 14.61 -0.09 -6.73
C GLU A 233 14.84 -1.59 -6.45
N ASN A 234 14.18 -2.16 -5.44
CA ASN A 234 14.25 -3.58 -5.10
C ASN A 234 13.64 -4.45 -6.22
N GLY A 235 12.55 -4.01 -6.87
CA GLY A 235 12.03 -4.64 -8.08
C GLY A 235 13.03 -4.66 -9.25
N ILE A 236 13.79 -3.58 -9.43
CA ILE A 236 14.88 -3.49 -10.42
C ILE A 236 16.08 -4.37 -10.01
N MET A 237 16.48 -4.36 -8.74
CA MET A 237 17.54 -5.22 -8.22
C MET A 237 17.17 -6.70 -8.36
N LYS A 238 15.92 -7.09 -8.11
CA LYS A 238 15.43 -8.46 -8.28
C LYS A 238 15.40 -8.88 -9.77
N LYS A 239 15.07 -7.96 -10.68
CA LYS A 239 15.24 -8.20 -12.13
C LYS A 239 16.72 -8.40 -12.48
N LYS A 240 17.61 -7.49 -12.07
CA LYS A 240 19.07 -7.61 -12.30
C LYS A 240 19.63 -8.91 -11.72
N PHE A 241 19.25 -9.28 -10.50
CA PHE A 241 19.65 -10.54 -9.86
C PHE A 241 19.17 -11.75 -10.65
N ASN A 242 17.90 -11.77 -11.10
CA ASN A 242 17.39 -12.86 -11.94
C ASN A 242 18.12 -12.93 -13.30
N THR A 243 18.49 -11.79 -13.90
CA THR A 243 19.28 -11.73 -15.13
C THR A 243 20.69 -12.30 -14.90
N LEU A 244 21.41 -11.80 -13.89
CA LEU A 244 22.73 -12.31 -13.49
C LEU A 244 22.69 -13.81 -13.12
N GLN A 245 21.63 -14.27 -12.46
CA GLN A 245 21.42 -15.69 -12.15
C GLN A 245 21.22 -16.52 -13.43
N SER A 246 20.45 -16.01 -14.39
CA SER A 246 20.28 -16.65 -15.70
C SER A 246 21.56 -16.64 -16.54
N GLU A 247 22.40 -15.61 -16.43
CA GLU A 247 23.72 -15.54 -17.07
C GLU A 247 24.70 -16.51 -16.40
N ILE A 248 24.73 -16.57 -15.06
CA ILE A 248 25.50 -17.55 -14.28
C ILE A 248 25.09 -18.98 -14.66
N ASP A 249 23.79 -19.27 -14.78
CA ASP A 249 23.32 -20.60 -15.14
C ASP A 249 23.54 -20.92 -16.63
N ALA A 250 23.45 -19.94 -17.54
CA ALA A 250 23.88 -20.09 -18.92
C ALA A 250 25.38 -20.44 -19.00
N HIS A 251 26.25 -19.68 -18.33
CA HIS A 251 27.68 -19.96 -18.25
C HIS A 251 27.99 -21.30 -17.58
N LYS A 252 27.22 -21.76 -16.57
CA LYS A 252 27.35 -23.14 -16.04
C LYS A 252 27.04 -24.18 -17.12
N THR A 253 26.01 -23.99 -17.96
CA THR A 253 25.74 -24.93 -19.07
C THR A 253 26.80 -24.88 -20.15
N GLU A 254 27.41 -23.71 -20.39
CA GLU A 254 28.52 -23.51 -21.33
C GLU A 254 29.80 -24.18 -20.83
N ILE A 255 30.20 -23.93 -19.59
CA ILE A 255 31.27 -24.65 -18.88
C ILE A 255 31.00 -26.17 -18.91
N GLY A 256 29.75 -26.60 -18.73
CA GLY A 256 29.34 -28.00 -18.87
C GLY A 256 29.52 -28.58 -20.27
N LYS A 257 29.28 -27.80 -21.34
CA LYS A 257 29.61 -28.19 -22.72
C LYS A 257 31.12 -28.28 -22.91
N MET A 258 31.87 -27.28 -22.45
CA MET A 258 33.33 -27.23 -22.58
C MET A 258 34.00 -28.41 -21.86
N TYR A 259 33.61 -28.74 -20.62
CA TYR A 259 34.05 -29.97 -19.95
C TYR A 259 33.63 -31.24 -20.71
N GLY A 260 32.45 -31.23 -21.33
CA GLY A 260 31.98 -32.32 -22.19
C GLY A 260 32.81 -32.48 -23.48
N GLU A 261 33.44 -31.41 -23.97
CA GLU A 261 34.31 -31.40 -25.15
C GLU A 261 35.77 -31.68 -24.82
N GLU A 262 36.29 -31.09 -23.75
CA GLU A 262 37.56 -31.46 -23.12
C GLU A 262 37.60 -32.98 -22.89
N LYS A 263 36.55 -33.56 -22.28
CA LYS A 263 36.46 -35.00 -22.05
C LYS A 263 36.42 -35.85 -23.32
N LYS A 264 35.86 -35.33 -24.43
CA LYS A 264 35.94 -35.99 -25.75
C LYS A 264 37.37 -35.93 -26.28
N LEU A 265 37.97 -34.73 -26.30
CA LEU A 265 39.33 -34.49 -26.79
C LEU A 265 40.37 -35.30 -25.99
N HIS A 266 40.25 -35.35 -24.67
CA HIS A 266 41.08 -36.18 -23.79
C HIS A 266 40.88 -37.68 -24.01
N GLY A 267 39.69 -38.08 -24.47
CA GLY A 267 39.42 -39.43 -24.99
C GLY A 267 40.13 -39.71 -26.31
N VAL A 268 40.08 -38.76 -27.26
CA VAL A 268 40.78 -38.85 -28.55
C VAL A 268 42.30 -38.90 -28.37
N ILE A 269 42.85 -38.05 -27.49
CA ILE A 269 44.26 -38.06 -27.08
C ILE A 269 44.63 -39.45 -26.57
N LYS A 270 43.85 -40.04 -25.66
CA LYS A 270 44.12 -41.40 -25.13
C LYS A 270 44.03 -42.53 -26.16
N SER A 271 43.21 -42.41 -27.20
CA SER A 271 43.29 -43.33 -28.35
C SER A 271 44.58 -43.10 -29.15
N LEU A 272 44.93 -41.85 -29.48
CA LEU A 272 46.14 -41.54 -30.25
C LEU A 272 47.43 -41.91 -29.49
N GLU A 273 47.48 -41.72 -28.18
CA GLU A 273 48.57 -42.19 -27.30
C GLU A 273 48.73 -43.70 -27.37
N LYS A 274 47.62 -44.45 -27.37
CA LYS A 274 47.61 -45.91 -27.51
C LYS A 274 48.04 -46.35 -28.91
N ASP A 275 47.60 -45.65 -29.95
CA ASP A 275 47.96 -45.95 -31.33
C ASP A 275 49.44 -45.64 -31.59
N ILE A 276 49.97 -44.54 -31.04
CA ILE A 276 51.41 -44.22 -31.01
C ILE A 276 52.20 -45.29 -30.25
N ALA A 277 51.70 -45.80 -29.12
CA ALA A 277 52.34 -46.89 -28.39
C ALA A 277 52.34 -48.21 -29.18
N GLY A 278 51.25 -48.50 -29.90
CA GLY A 278 51.16 -49.64 -30.83
C GLY A 278 52.15 -49.53 -31.98
N LEU A 279 52.19 -48.39 -32.67
CA LEU A 279 53.13 -48.11 -33.76
C LEU A 279 54.59 -48.15 -33.28
N LYS A 280 54.90 -47.67 -32.07
CA LYS A 280 56.24 -47.81 -31.48
C LYS A 280 56.63 -49.27 -31.25
N LYS A 281 55.69 -50.12 -30.83
CA LYS A 281 55.92 -51.56 -30.69
C LYS A 281 56.10 -52.25 -32.05
N GLU A 282 55.33 -51.86 -33.06
CA GLU A 282 55.47 -52.36 -34.44
C GLU A 282 56.80 -51.93 -35.08
N ILE A 283 57.30 -50.72 -34.76
CA ILE A 283 58.64 -50.26 -35.13
C ILE A 283 59.69 -51.12 -34.43
N GLN A 284 59.60 -51.33 -33.12
CA GLN A 284 60.55 -52.17 -32.38
C GLN A 284 60.60 -53.62 -32.94
N GLU A 285 59.45 -54.23 -33.21
CA GLU A 285 59.38 -55.57 -33.83
C GLU A 285 59.99 -55.61 -35.24
N ARG A 286 59.87 -54.51 -36.01
CA ARG A 286 60.58 -54.37 -37.28
C ARG A 286 62.07 -54.15 -37.11
N ASP A 287 62.53 -53.37 -36.14
CA ASP A 287 63.94 -53.12 -35.87
C ASP A 287 64.63 -54.41 -35.37
N GLU A 288 63.98 -55.20 -34.52
CA GLU A 288 64.41 -56.55 -34.15
C GLU A 288 64.49 -57.48 -35.38
N THR A 289 63.47 -57.45 -36.25
CA THR A 289 63.46 -58.22 -37.52
C THR A 289 64.55 -57.76 -38.50
N ILE A 290 64.87 -56.46 -38.52
CA ILE A 290 65.96 -55.89 -39.33
C ILE A 290 67.29 -56.35 -38.76
N GLN A 291 67.51 -56.25 -37.44
CA GLN A 291 68.74 -56.67 -36.79
C GLN A 291 69.03 -58.17 -37.02
N ASP A 292 68.01 -59.03 -36.99
CA ASP A 292 68.18 -60.45 -37.31
C ASP A 292 68.47 -60.71 -38.80
N LYS A 293 67.90 -59.89 -39.70
CA LYS A 293 68.29 -59.91 -41.12
C LYS A 293 69.71 -59.38 -41.34
N GLU A 294 70.16 -58.38 -40.58
CA GLU A 294 71.53 -57.86 -40.63
C GLU A 294 72.54 -58.88 -40.11
N LYS A 295 72.25 -59.58 -39.00
CA LYS A 295 73.04 -60.74 -38.55
C LYS A 295 73.12 -61.81 -39.64
N ARG A 296 71.98 -62.16 -40.27
CA ARG A 296 71.90 -63.11 -41.38
C ARG A 296 72.72 -62.67 -42.60
N ILE A 297 72.70 -61.37 -42.93
CA ILE A 297 73.50 -60.77 -44.00
C ILE A 297 74.99 -60.78 -43.64
N TYR A 298 75.37 -60.52 -42.39
CA TYR A 298 76.75 -60.59 -41.91
C TYR A 298 77.32 -62.01 -42.01
N ASP A 299 76.57 -63.02 -41.56
CA ASP A 299 76.93 -64.43 -41.70
C ASP A 299 77.04 -64.86 -43.16
N LEU A 300 76.11 -64.43 -44.02
CA LEU A 300 76.17 -64.68 -45.45
C LEU A 300 77.35 -63.95 -46.11
N LYS A 301 77.69 -62.73 -45.68
CA LYS A 301 78.84 -61.97 -46.18
C LYS A 301 80.17 -62.64 -45.77
N LYS A 302 80.25 -63.17 -44.55
CA LYS A 302 81.40 -63.97 -44.09
C LYS A 302 81.54 -65.26 -44.90
N LYS A 303 80.45 -66.00 -45.11
CA LYS A 303 80.44 -67.17 -46.01
C LYS A 303 80.76 -66.81 -47.46
N ASN A 304 80.37 -65.62 -47.93
CA ASN A 304 80.73 -65.15 -49.26
C ASN A 304 82.23 -64.81 -49.36
N GLN A 305 82.86 -64.26 -48.31
CA GLN A 305 84.31 -64.09 -48.24
C GLN A 305 85.06 -65.44 -48.16
N GLU A 306 84.46 -66.46 -47.57
CA GLU A 306 84.97 -67.84 -47.62
C GLU A 306 84.84 -68.42 -49.04
N LEU A 307 83.72 -68.19 -49.74
CA LEU A 307 83.54 -68.51 -51.16
C LEU A 307 84.46 -67.71 -52.08
N GLU A 308 84.80 -66.47 -51.78
CA GLU A 308 85.82 -65.69 -52.51
C GLU A 308 87.21 -66.30 -52.33
N LYS A 309 87.57 -66.79 -51.13
CA LYS A 309 88.82 -67.54 -50.93
C LYS A 309 88.83 -68.85 -51.72
N PHE A 310 87.72 -69.60 -51.72
CA PHE A 310 87.59 -70.78 -52.59
C PHE A 310 87.67 -70.40 -54.07
N LYS A 311 87.08 -69.28 -54.48
CA LYS A 311 87.21 -68.74 -55.84
C LYS A 311 88.66 -68.42 -56.18
N PHE A 312 89.44 -67.77 -55.31
CA PHE A 312 90.87 -67.54 -55.55
C PHE A 312 91.68 -68.83 -55.72
N VAL A 313 91.39 -69.86 -54.92
CA VAL A 313 92.03 -71.19 -55.06
C VAL A 313 91.62 -71.87 -56.38
N LEU A 314 90.36 -71.76 -56.77
CA LEU A 314 89.85 -72.30 -58.04
C LEU A 314 90.36 -71.51 -59.25
N ASP A 315 90.42 -70.19 -59.21
CA ASP A 315 90.99 -69.31 -60.25
C ASP A 315 92.49 -69.59 -60.42
N TYR A 316 93.22 -69.87 -59.33
CA TYR A 316 94.61 -70.33 -59.40
C TYR A 316 94.72 -71.71 -60.07
N LYS A 317 93.84 -72.66 -59.72
CA LYS A 317 93.81 -73.99 -60.34
C LYS A 317 93.40 -73.93 -61.82
N ILE A 318 92.49 -73.03 -62.18
CA ILE A 318 92.08 -72.74 -63.58
C ILE A 318 93.23 -72.10 -64.35
N LYS A 319 93.98 -71.14 -63.77
CA LYS A 319 95.18 -70.58 -64.40
C LYS A 319 96.24 -71.65 -64.66
N GLU A 320 96.50 -72.53 -63.71
CA GLU A 320 97.46 -73.62 -63.89
C GLU A 320 97.01 -74.63 -64.96
N LEU A 321 95.72 -74.98 -65.00
CA LEU A 321 95.19 -75.83 -66.06
C LEU A 321 95.23 -75.15 -67.43
N LYS A 322 94.91 -73.85 -67.52
CA LYS A 322 95.04 -73.07 -68.76
C LYS A 322 96.48 -73.03 -69.25
N ARG A 323 97.47 -72.82 -68.36
CA ARG A 323 98.91 -72.85 -68.69
C ARG A 323 99.39 -74.21 -69.24
N GLN A 324 98.66 -75.29 -68.98
CA GLN A 324 98.92 -76.64 -69.53
C GLN A 324 98.13 -76.94 -70.82
N ILE A 325 97.09 -76.15 -71.11
CA ILE A 325 96.27 -76.23 -72.34
C ILE A 325 96.85 -75.33 -73.42
N GLU A 326 97.30 -74.12 -73.07
CA GLU A 326 97.86 -73.09 -73.97
C GLU A 326 98.93 -73.60 -74.96
N PRO A 327 99.96 -74.40 -74.56
CA PRO A 327 100.89 -74.99 -75.53
C PRO A 327 100.21 -76.01 -76.46
N ARG A 328 99.23 -76.78 -75.97
CA ARG A 328 98.46 -77.73 -76.81
C ARG A 328 97.56 -77.01 -77.81
N GLU A 329 97.00 -75.86 -77.43
CA GLU A 329 96.22 -75.01 -78.34
C GLU A 329 97.12 -74.36 -79.40
N GLN A 330 98.36 -73.99 -79.07
CA GLN A 330 99.35 -73.56 -80.06
C GLN A 330 99.77 -74.68 -81.01
N ASP A 331 100.08 -75.88 -80.52
CA ASP A 331 100.38 -77.06 -81.36
C ASP A 331 99.22 -77.39 -82.32
N ILE A 332 97.98 -77.34 -81.81
CA ILE A 332 96.77 -77.55 -82.63
C ILE A 332 96.58 -76.44 -83.66
N GLN A 333 96.84 -75.17 -83.32
CA GLN A 333 96.79 -74.07 -84.30
C GLN A 333 97.86 -74.22 -85.38
N GLY A 334 99.08 -74.62 -85.02
CA GLY A 334 100.17 -74.90 -85.96
C GLY A 334 99.82 -76.01 -86.96
N MET A 335 99.36 -77.16 -86.45
CA MET A 335 98.90 -78.26 -87.31
C MET A 335 97.68 -77.86 -88.17
N THR A 336 96.75 -77.07 -87.63
CA THR A 336 95.59 -76.55 -88.39
C THR A 336 96.01 -75.59 -89.49
N HIS A 337 97.10 -74.83 -89.32
CA HIS A 337 97.64 -73.96 -90.35
C HIS A 337 98.31 -74.77 -91.48
N GLN A 338 99.11 -75.78 -91.14
CA GLN A 338 99.73 -76.68 -92.13
C GLN A 338 98.69 -77.46 -92.94
N ILE A 339 97.61 -77.92 -92.29
CA ILE A 339 96.48 -78.56 -93.00
C ILE A 339 95.85 -77.60 -94.02
N LYS A 340 95.63 -76.32 -93.66
CA LYS A 340 95.06 -75.33 -94.58
C LYS A 340 95.98 -74.99 -95.77
N GLU A 341 97.29 -75.00 -95.58
CA GLU A 341 98.24 -74.80 -96.68
C GLU A 341 98.23 -76.02 -97.63
N MET A 342 98.22 -77.24 -97.07
CA MET A 342 98.10 -78.48 -97.84
C MET A 342 96.76 -78.61 -98.57
N ASP A 343 95.64 -78.19 -97.96
CA ASP A 343 94.32 -78.14 -98.58
C ASP A 343 94.29 -77.14 -99.77
N ALA A 344 94.97 -76.00 -99.65
CA ALA A 344 95.07 -75.02 -100.73
C ALA A 344 95.94 -75.51 -101.90
N GLU A 345 97.03 -76.24 -101.63
CA GLU A 345 97.80 -76.94 -102.65
C GLU A 345 96.95 -78.03 -103.34
N LEU A 346 96.21 -78.84 -102.58
CA LEU A 346 95.29 -79.85 -103.13
C LEU A 346 94.21 -79.23 -104.01
N GLU A 347 93.60 -78.10 -103.63
CA GLU A 347 92.62 -77.42 -104.46
C GLU A 347 93.24 -76.88 -105.78
N HIS A 348 94.50 -76.44 -105.74
CA HIS A 348 95.24 -76.05 -106.94
C HIS A 348 95.53 -77.25 -107.86
N TYR A 349 95.96 -78.40 -107.32
CA TYR A 349 96.15 -79.63 -108.09
C TYR A 349 94.83 -80.18 -108.65
N HIS A 350 93.72 -80.07 -107.92
CA HIS A 350 92.40 -80.49 -108.42
C HIS A 350 91.91 -79.64 -109.61
N LYS A 351 92.10 -78.31 -109.59
CA LYS A 351 91.79 -77.45 -110.74
C LYS A 351 92.65 -77.81 -111.96
N ALA A 352 93.98 -77.93 -111.77
CA ALA A 352 94.90 -78.31 -112.84
C ALA A 352 94.57 -79.69 -113.46
N ASN A 353 94.20 -80.68 -112.65
CA ASN A 353 93.76 -81.98 -113.15
C ASN A 353 92.44 -81.90 -113.92
N SER A 354 91.47 -81.08 -113.49
CA SER A 354 90.20 -80.91 -114.20
C SER A 354 90.39 -80.27 -115.58
N ASP A 355 91.24 -79.26 -115.70
CA ASP A 355 91.61 -78.65 -116.98
C ASP A 355 92.33 -79.65 -117.92
N LEU A 356 93.19 -80.50 -117.37
CA LEU A 356 93.85 -81.56 -118.12
C LEU A 356 92.88 -82.67 -118.57
N GLU A 357 91.88 -83.04 -117.76
CA GLU A 357 90.82 -83.98 -118.17
C GLU A 357 89.93 -83.42 -119.29
N LEU A 358 89.62 -82.11 -119.25
CA LEU A 358 88.93 -81.41 -120.34
C LEU A 358 89.76 -81.42 -121.63
N ALA A 359 91.06 -81.13 -121.56
CA ALA A 359 91.96 -81.23 -122.71
C ALA A 359 92.06 -82.66 -123.27
N ILE A 360 92.12 -83.68 -122.39
CA ILE A 360 92.18 -85.10 -122.77
C ILE A 360 90.87 -85.56 -123.43
N THR A 361 89.71 -85.11 -122.96
CA THR A 361 88.41 -85.49 -123.54
C THR A 361 88.18 -84.86 -124.92
N ASP A 362 88.55 -83.60 -125.11
CA ASP A 362 88.50 -82.93 -126.41
C ASP A 362 89.48 -83.53 -127.44
N LEU A 363 90.71 -83.87 -127.03
CA LEU A 363 91.67 -84.61 -127.86
C LEU A 363 91.16 -86.01 -128.24
N LYS A 364 90.52 -86.74 -127.32
CA LYS A 364 89.87 -88.05 -127.60
C LYS A 364 88.70 -87.90 -128.59
N LEU A 365 87.97 -86.79 -128.55
CA LEU A 365 86.89 -86.51 -129.51
C LEU A 365 87.45 -86.28 -130.92
N LYS A 366 88.51 -85.47 -131.03
CA LYS A 366 89.23 -85.18 -132.27
C LYS A 366 89.86 -86.43 -132.88
N LEU A 367 90.45 -87.31 -132.06
CA LEU A 367 90.99 -88.60 -132.51
C LEU A 367 89.90 -89.48 -133.14
N ARG A 368 88.78 -89.68 -132.45
CA ARG A 368 87.65 -90.50 -132.95
C ARG A 368 87.06 -89.97 -134.27
N ALA A 369 87.05 -88.65 -134.47
CA ALA A 369 86.62 -88.06 -135.73
C ALA A 369 87.59 -88.40 -136.88
N ALA A 370 88.91 -88.30 -136.64
CA ALA A 370 89.93 -88.65 -137.62
C ALA A 370 89.94 -90.15 -137.97
N GLU A 371 89.83 -91.02 -136.95
CA GLU A 371 89.72 -92.48 -137.14
C GLU A 371 88.55 -92.86 -138.05
N LYS A 372 87.40 -92.17 -137.90
CA LYS A 372 86.18 -92.45 -138.67
C LYS A 372 86.31 -92.10 -140.16
N GLU A 373 86.96 -90.98 -140.48
CA GLU A 373 87.24 -90.63 -141.89
C GLU A 373 88.32 -91.55 -142.50
N VAL A 374 89.34 -91.96 -141.73
CA VAL A 374 90.33 -92.95 -142.20
C VAL A 374 89.69 -94.32 -142.48
N ALA A 375 88.73 -94.77 -141.67
CA ALA A 375 88.01 -96.02 -141.90
C ALA A 375 87.19 -95.99 -143.22
N LYS A 376 86.41 -94.92 -143.39
CA LYS A 376 85.58 -94.63 -144.57
C LYS A 376 86.40 -94.57 -145.86
N GLU A 377 87.58 -93.95 -145.83
CA GLU A 377 88.44 -93.84 -147.01
C GLU A 377 89.18 -95.16 -147.33
N ARG A 378 89.49 -95.99 -146.32
CA ARG A 378 89.99 -97.37 -146.54
C ARG A 378 88.95 -98.25 -147.23
N GLU A 379 87.67 -98.13 -146.85
CA GLU A 379 86.55 -98.87 -147.46
C GLU A 379 86.35 -98.48 -148.94
N ARG A 380 86.51 -97.19 -149.26
CA ARG A 380 86.49 -96.70 -150.65
C ARG A 380 87.59 -97.34 -151.51
N VAL A 381 88.79 -97.51 -150.95
CA VAL A 381 89.94 -98.12 -151.65
C VAL A 381 89.74 -99.62 -151.88
N THR A 382 89.26 -100.38 -150.89
CA THR A 382 89.04 -101.83 -151.05
C THR A 382 87.93 -102.15 -152.05
N SER A 383 86.84 -101.38 -152.06
CA SER A 383 85.76 -101.52 -153.04
C SER A 383 86.22 -101.26 -154.49
N CYS A 384 87.04 -100.21 -154.69
CA CYS A 384 87.66 -99.92 -155.98
C CYS A 384 88.61 -101.05 -156.43
N ALA A 385 89.46 -101.55 -155.53
CA ALA A 385 90.41 -102.63 -155.83
C ALA A 385 89.71 -103.95 -156.21
N ALA A 386 88.61 -104.30 -155.53
CA ALA A 386 87.82 -105.49 -155.85
C ALA A 386 87.21 -105.42 -157.27
N THR A 387 86.77 -104.23 -157.69
CA THR A 387 86.19 -103.99 -159.01
C THR A 387 87.22 -104.19 -160.12
N VAL A 388 88.42 -103.60 -159.97
CA VAL A 388 89.55 -103.79 -160.91
C VAL A 388 89.98 -105.26 -160.98
N LYS A 389 90.00 -105.97 -159.84
CA LYS A 389 90.41 -107.39 -159.79
C LYS A 389 89.43 -108.29 -160.54
N ARG A 390 88.12 -108.02 -160.49
CA ARG A 390 87.10 -108.74 -161.29
C ARG A 390 87.29 -108.49 -162.79
N PHE A 391 87.48 -107.24 -163.22
CA PHE A 391 87.70 -106.91 -164.64
C PHE A 391 88.90 -107.66 -165.25
N LYS A 392 90.00 -107.82 -164.49
CA LYS A 392 91.16 -108.59 -164.95
C LYS A 392 90.88 -110.10 -165.16
N VAL A 393 89.95 -110.70 -164.41
CA VAL A 393 89.60 -112.12 -164.56
C VAL A 393 88.78 -112.32 -165.83
N ASP A 394 87.69 -111.56 -165.98
CA ASP A 394 86.85 -111.57 -167.19
C ASP A 394 87.66 -111.29 -168.48
N LEU A 395 88.64 -110.38 -168.42
CA LEU A 395 89.53 -110.08 -169.54
C LEU A 395 90.44 -111.27 -169.90
N ASN A 396 90.95 -112.00 -168.89
CA ASN A 396 91.78 -113.19 -169.12
C ASN A 396 90.98 -114.36 -169.70
N GLU A 397 89.69 -114.53 -169.36
CA GLU A 397 88.82 -115.50 -170.04
C GLU A 397 88.66 -115.15 -171.53
N CYS A 398 88.52 -113.86 -171.87
CA CYS A 398 88.43 -113.42 -173.26
C CYS A 398 89.70 -113.76 -174.08
N VAL A 399 90.88 -113.79 -173.46
CA VAL A 399 92.16 -114.09 -174.13
C VAL A 399 92.26 -115.55 -174.60
N GLN A 400 91.55 -116.49 -173.97
CA GLN A 400 91.63 -117.91 -174.35
C GLN A 400 91.05 -118.20 -175.75
N PHE A 401 90.15 -117.34 -176.25
CA PHE A 401 89.47 -117.51 -177.54
C PHE A 401 90.19 -116.80 -178.71
N ILE A 402 91.45 -116.38 -178.54
CA ILE A 402 92.14 -115.48 -179.47
C ILE A 402 92.38 -116.07 -180.87
N GLN A 403 92.42 -117.40 -181.01
CA GLN A 403 92.55 -118.08 -182.30
C GLN A 403 91.21 -118.21 -183.06
N GLU A 404 90.08 -117.94 -182.41
CA GLU A 404 88.75 -118.04 -183.01
C GLU A 404 88.07 -116.67 -183.15
N PRO A 405 88.33 -115.93 -184.26
CA PRO A 405 87.90 -114.53 -184.40
C PRO A 405 86.38 -114.30 -184.37
N LYS A 406 85.56 -115.35 -184.60
CA LYS A 406 84.10 -115.29 -184.43
C LYS A 406 83.67 -115.34 -182.95
N VAL A 407 84.36 -116.12 -182.11
CA VAL A 407 84.04 -116.31 -180.69
C VAL A 407 84.58 -115.16 -179.84
N LEU A 408 85.80 -114.70 -180.13
CA LEU A 408 86.43 -113.53 -179.47
C LEU A 408 85.53 -112.28 -179.57
N LYS A 409 84.97 -112.02 -180.75
CA LYS A 409 84.06 -110.89 -181.01
C LYS A 409 82.78 -110.92 -180.17
N ALA A 410 82.30 -112.11 -179.77
CA ALA A 410 81.15 -112.25 -178.87
C ALA A 410 81.52 -111.96 -177.40
N HIS A 411 82.68 -112.45 -176.94
CA HIS A 411 83.15 -112.23 -175.57
C HIS A 411 83.49 -110.77 -175.27
N ILE A 412 84.19 -110.08 -176.19
CA ILE A 412 84.46 -108.63 -176.06
C ILE A 412 83.14 -107.83 -175.98
N LYS A 413 82.10 -108.26 -176.71
CA LYS A 413 80.77 -107.61 -176.64
C LYS A 413 80.10 -107.78 -175.27
N LYS A 414 80.20 -108.96 -174.64
CA LYS A 414 79.77 -109.19 -173.26
C LYS A 414 80.54 -108.32 -172.26
N LEU A 415 81.87 -108.21 -172.41
CA LEU A 415 82.72 -107.45 -171.50
C LEU A 415 82.32 -105.96 -171.46
N TYR A 416 82.16 -105.34 -172.63
CA TYR A 416 81.67 -103.95 -172.75
C TYR A 416 80.30 -103.76 -172.09
N GLN A 417 79.39 -104.72 -172.28
CA GLN A 417 78.03 -104.67 -171.73
C GLN A 417 77.97 -104.87 -170.21
N LYS A 418 78.98 -105.52 -169.61
CA LYS A 418 79.11 -105.77 -168.15
C LYS A 418 79.77 -104.63 -167.37
N TYR A 419 80.61 -103.82 -168.02
CA TYR A 419 81.46 -102.83 -167.34
C TYR A 419 81.25 -101.35 -167.75
N CYS A 420 80.50 -101.07 -168.83
CA CYS A 420 80.36 -99.69 -169.35
C CYS A 420 78.93 -99.10 -169.24
N LYS A 421 77.98 -99.72 -168.52
CA LYS A 421 76.63 -99.17 -168.31
C LYS A 421 76.06 -99.44 -166.90
N THR A 422 75.20 -98.52 -166.48
CA THR A 422 74.27 -98.55 -165.32
C THR A 422 74.86 -98.43 -163.89
N PRO A 423 74.12 -97.83 -162.90
CA PRO A 423 74.74 -96.95 -161.87
C PRO A 423 74.17 -97.06 -160.42
N SER A 424 74.58 -96.11 -159.53
CA SER A 424 73.85 -95.71 -158.28
C SER A 424 73.80 -96.78 -157.14
N PRO A 425 73.08 -96.63 -155.99
CA PRO A 425 72.48 -95.45 -155.32
C PRO A 425 72.61 -95.37 -153.74
N SER A 426 72.13 -94.26 -153.16
CA SER A 426 71.40 -94.01 -151.87
C SER A 426 71.39 -94.93 -150.61
N LEU A 427 71.40 -94.29 -149.41
CA LEU A 427 70.59 -94.50 -148.16
C LEU A 427 70.92 -93.34 -147.17
N SER A 428 70.18 -92.83 -146.16
CA SER A 428 68.88 -93.08 -145.47
C SER A 428 68.85 -94.19 -144.39
N THR A 429 68.06 -94.17 -143.29
CA THR A 429 66.93 -93.30 -142.82
C THR A 429 66.73 -93.34 -141.27
N PHE A 430 65.76 -92.55 -140.73
CA PHE A 430 64.92 -92.71 -139.49
C PHE A 430 65.36 -91.94 -138.19
N SER A 431 64.61 -91.07 -137.47
CA SER A 431 63.18 -90.93 -137.01
C SER A 431 62.88 -91.62 -135.64
N THR A 432 62.09 -91.14 -134.65
CA THR A 432 61.38 -89.85 -134.31
C THR A 432 60.75 -89.99 -132.89
N THR A 433 60.53 -88.91 -132.08
CA THR A 433 59.26 -88.62 -131.32
C THR A 433 59.29 -87.42 -130.32
N GLN A 434 58.23 -86.60 -130.38
CA GLN A 434 57.44 -86.00 -129.27
C GLN A 434 55.94 -86.34 -129.61
N PRO A 435 54.83 -85.74 -129.09
CA PRO A 435 54.61 -84.75 -128.01
C PRO A 435 53.35 -84.98 -127.09
N THR A 436 53.09 -84.01 -126.19
CA THR A 436 51.77 -83.57 -125.63
C THR A 436 50.83 -84.48 -124.79
N SER A 437 50.22 -83.83 -123.79
CA SER A 437 48.84 -83.95 -123.27
C SER A 437 48.36 -85.17 -122.42
N SER A 438 47.85 -84.82 -121.23
CA SER A 438 46.61 -85.31 -120.57
C SER A 438 46.44 -86.74 -120.00
N THR A 439 45.72 -86.79 -118.87
CA THR A 439 44.80 -87.85 -118.35
C THR A 439 45.30 -88.93 -117.36
N SER A 440 44.45 -89.17 -116.34
CA SER A 440 44.12 -90.46 -115.68
C SER A 440 45.19 -91.34 -114.99
N SER A 441 45.30 -91.16 -113.65
CA SER A 441 44.77 -92.06 -112.60
C SER A 441 45.32 -93.49 -112.33
N LEU A 442 45.26 -93.86 -111.03
CA LEU A 442 45.30 -95.23 -110.43
C LEU A 442 46.65 -95.99 -110.54
N THR A 443 47.15 -96.77 -109.56
CA THR A 443 46.76 -97.13 -108.17
C THR A 443 48.01 -96.99 -107.23
N SER A 444 48.06 -97.21 -105.90
CA SER A 444 47.23 -98.01 -104.96
C SER A 444 47.28 -97.51 -103.49
N SER A 445 46.16 -97.66 -102.78
CA SER A 445 46.04 -97.99 -101.33
C SER A 445 46.90 -97.27 -100.26
N SER A 446 46.35 -96.23 -99.61
CA SER A 446 46.62 -95.87 -98.19
C SER A 446 45.68 -94.81 -97.56
N ALA A 447 44.79 -94.17 -98.32
CA ALA A 447 44.21 -92.86 -97.96
C ALA A 447 42.78 -92.85 -97.37
N THR A 448 42.44 -93.76 -96.43
CA THR A 448 41.08 -93.86 -95.85
C THR A 448 41.01 -93.81 -94.31
N LEU A 449 42.07 -93.36 -93.64
CA LEU A 449 42.15 -93.32 -92.16
C LEU A 449 42.33 -91.91 -91.55
N ASP A 450 42.70 -90.91 -92.36
CA ASP A 450 43.09 -89.58 -91.86
C ASP A 450 41.92 -88.58 -91.80
N THR A 451 40.87 -88.78 -92.62
CA THR A 451 39.72 -87.88 -92.71
C THR A 451 38.76 -87.97 -91.52
N ASP A 452 38.51 -89.16 -90.98
CA ASP A 452 37.62 -89.33 -89.83
C ASP A 452 38.25 -88.78 -88.54
N VAL A 453 39.56 -88.90 -88.38
CA VAL A 453 40.30 -88.37 -87.21
C VAL A 453 40.14 -86.85 -87.13
N GLN A 454 40.26 -86.14 -88.25
CA GLN A 454 40.09 -84.69 -88.30
C GLN A 454 38.64 -84.26 -88.03
N ALA A 455 37.64 -85.07 -88.43
CA ALA A 455 36.23 -84.81 -88.15
C ALA A 455 35.86 -85.03 -86.66
N GLU A 456 36.44 -86.04 -86.01
CA GLU A 456 36.30 -86.28 -84.56
C GLU A 456 36.82 -85.09 -83.73
N TYR A 457 38.06 -84.65 -83.99
CA TYR A 457 38.69 -83.53 -83.28
C TYR A 457 37.89 -82.22 -83.37
N ALA A 458 37.27 -81.95 -84.52
CA ALA A 458 36.41 -80.78 -84.71
C ALA A 458 35.17 -80.81 -83.79
N ARG A 459 34.52 -81.98 -83.66
CA ARG A 459 33.34 -82.15 -82.80
C ARG A 459 33.67 -82.06 -81.32
N GLN A 460 34.76 -82.71 -80.89
CA GLN A 460 35.22 -82.64 -79.50
C GLN A 460 35.54 -81.19 -79.08
N ARG A 461 36.20 -80.44 -79.96
CA ARG A 461 36.49 -79.01 -79.75
C ARG A 461 35.23 -78.17 -79.63
N GLU A 462 34.26 -78.33 -80.54
CA GLU A 462 33.00 -77.56 -80.50
C GLU A 462 32.19 -77.85 -79.22
N HIS A 463 32.19 -79.11 -78.75
CA HIS A 463 31.56 -79.47 -77.48
C HIS A 463 32.25 -78.80 -76.29
N LEU A 464 33.58 -78.79 -76.23
CA LEU A 464 34.34 -78.12 -75.17
C LEU A 464 34.11 -76.60 -75.18
N GLU A 465 34.12 -75.96 -76.35
CA GLU A 465 33.87 -74.52 -76.49
C GLU A 465 32.44 -74.14 -76.03
N ARG A 466 31.41 -74.95 -76.35
CA ARG A 466 30.05 -74.80 -75.80
C ARG A 466 29.99 -74.97 -74.29
N THR A 467 30.68 -75.98 -73.74
CA THR A 467 30.71 -76.24 -72.30
C THR A 467 31.40 -75.10 -71.53
N VAL A 468 32.52 -74.57 -72.03
CA VAL A 468 33.21 -73.40 -71.46
C VAL A 468 32.34 -72.14 -71.54
N ALA A 469 31.62 -71.92 -72.63
CA ALA A 469 30.67 -70.81 -72.75
C ALA A 469 29.50 -70.91 -71.76
N SER A 470 28.98 -72.13 -71.53
CA SER A 470 27.95 -72.41 -70.53
C SER A 470 28.46 -72.13 -69.11
N LEU A 471 29.61 -72.69 -68.74
CA LEU A 471 30.24 -72.47 -67.42
C LEU A 471 30.56 -70.99 -67.17
N ARG A 472 31.02 -70.23 -68.18
CA ARG A 472 31.24 -68.78 -68.05
C ARG A 472 29.93 -68.02 -67.81
N ARG A 473 28.83 -68.38 -68.45
CA ARG A 473 27.49 -67.81 -68.16
C ARG A 473 27.01 -68.17 -66.75
N GLN A 474 27.22 -69.41 -66.32
CA GLN A 474 26.85 -69.87 -64.98
C GLN A 474 27.61 -69.09 -63.90
N VAL A 475 28.93 -69.01 -63.98
CA VAL A 475 29.77 -68.24 -63.04
C VAL A 475 29.40 -66.75 -63.03
N ALA A 476 29.11 -66.15 -64.18
CA ALA A 476 28.66 -64.75 -64.24
C ALA A 476 27.30 -64.53 -63.57
N LYS A 477 26.36 -65.48 -63.74
CA LYS A 477 25.04 -65.46 -63.09
C LYS A 477 25.17 -65.65 -61.58
N ASP A 478 25.97 -66.61 -61.12
CA ASP A 478 26.15 -66.91 -59.71
C ASP A 478 26.90 -65.78 -58.99
N GLN A 479 27.88 -65.13 -59.63
CA GLN A 479 28.46 -63.88 -59.13
C GLN A 479 27.44 -62.72 -59.05
N SER A 480 26.47 -62.66 -59.97
CA SER A 480 25.40 -61.66 -59.92
C SER A 480 24.43 -61.92 -58.77
N LEU A 481 24.04 -63.20 -58.56
CA LEU A 481 23.19 -63.62 -57.45
C LEU A 481 23.88 -63.39 -56.10
N HIS A 482 25.15 -63.81 -55.95
CA HIS A 482 25.90 -63.56 -54.72
C HIS A 482 26.08 -62.07 -54.42
N ARG A 483 26.23 -61.19 -55.41
CA ARG A 483 26.23 -59.73 -55.18
C ARG A 483 24.86 -59.23 -54.72
N ALA A 484 23.78 -59.68 -55.34
CA ALA A 484 22.42 -59.31 -54.96
C ALA A 484 22.07 -59.76 -53.53
N ASP A 485 22.37 -61.01 -53.18
CA ASP A 485 22.15 -61.53 -51.83
C ASP A 485 23.06 -60.87 -50.79
N ASN A 486 24.30 -60.50 -51.12
CA ASN A 486 25.14 -59.74 -50.17
C ASN A 486 24.52 -58.37 -49.85
N VAL A 487 24.02 -57.66 -50.87
CA VAL A 487 23.31 -56.37 -50.69
C VAL A 487 22.01 -56.58 -49.89
N ARG A 488 21.26 -57.66 -50.15
CA ARG A 488 20.05 -58.01 -49.41
C ARG A 488 20.34 -58.30 -47.93
N ILE A 489 21.35 -59.13 -47.66
CA ILE A 489 21.83 -59.47 -46.31
C ILE A 489 22.37 -58.22 -45.60
N MET A 490 23.05 -57.30 -46.29
CA MET A 490 23.45 -56.02 -45.68
C MET A 490 22.26 -55.13 -45.35
N ALA A 491 21.24 -55.06 -46.20
CA ALA A 491 20.01 -54.32 -45.92
C ALA A 491 19.21 -54.91 -44.74
N GLU A 492 19.05 -56.24 -44.71
CA GLU A 492 18.42 -56.99 -43.60
C GLU A 492 19.20 -56.78 -42.29
N ASN A 493 20.54 -56.88 -42.30
CA ASN A 493 21.37 -56.58 -41.13
C ASN A 493 21.25 -55.13 -40.66
N VAL A 494 21.19 -54.14 -41.58
CA VAL A 494 20.98 -52.73 -41.22
C VAL A 494 19.58 -52.49 -40.61
N ALA A 495 18.55 -53.22 -41.07
CA ALA A 495 17.23 -53.19 -40.45
C ALA A 495 17.25 -53.80 -39.03
N LEU A 496 17.81 -55.00 -38.87
CA LEU A 496 17.96 -55.66 -37.56
C LEU A 496 18.82 -54.84 -36.59
N ILE A 497 19.87 -54.15 -37.05
CA ILE A 497 20.67 -53.24 -36.23
C ILE A 497 19.85 -52.02 -35.79
N LYS A 498 18.96 -51.48 -36.62
CA LYS A 498 18.03 -50.41 -36.21
C LYS A 498 17.05 -50.91 -35.15
N GLU A 499 16.46 -52.08 -35.35
CA GLU A 499 15.50 -52.71 -34.43
C GLU A 499 16.14 -53.05 -33.08
N ILE A 500 17.30 -53.73 -33.08
CA ILE A 500 18.09 -53.99 -31.86
C ILE A 500 18.43 -52.69 -31.14
N ASN A 501 18.76 -51.60 -31.85
CA ASN A 501 19.03 -50.32 -31.21
C ASN A 501 17.76 -49.64 -30.66
N GLN A 502 16.60 -49.82 -31.30
CA GLN A 502 15.31 -49.35 -30.78
C GLN A 502 14.91 -50.13 -29.51
N LEU A 503 14.94 -51.46 -29.55
CA LEU A 503 14.73 -52.33 -28.39
C LEU A 503 15.72 -52.01 -27.24
N ARG A 504 16.96 -51.64 -27.56
CA ARG A 504 17.96 -51.14 -26.58
C ARG A 504 17.65 -49.74 -26.04
N ARG A 505 16.84 -48.91 -26.68
CA ARG A 505 16.28 -47.68 -26.09
C ARG A 505 15.11 -48.03 -25.19
N ASP A 506 14.18 -48.85 -25.68
CA ASP A 506 12.93 -49.16 -24.98
C ASP A 506 13.18 -49.98 -23.70
N LEU A 507 14.12 -50.93 -23.73
CA LEU A 507 14.61 -51.64 -22.53
C LEU A 507 15.27 -50.68 -21.52
N ARG A 508 15.98 -49.64 -21.98
CA ARG A 508 16.54 -48.59 -21.10
C ARG A 508 15.44 -47.70 -20.50
N GLY A 509 14.44 -47.31 -21.31
CA GLY A 509 13.27 -46.56 -20.84
C GLY A 509 12.34 -47.37 -19.92
N SER A 510 12.29 -48.69 -20.09
CA SER A 510 11.58 -49.59 -19.17
C SER A 510 12.33 -49.74 -17.85
N ARG A 511 13.64 -50.04 -17.89
CA ARG A 511 14.49 -50.12 -16.69
C ARG A 511 14.60 -48.78 -15.92
N ALA A 512 14.47 -47.65 -16.60
CA ALA A 512 14.38 -46.34 -15.97
C ALA A 512 13.05 -46.16 -15.20
N ARG A 513 11.92 -46.55 -15.81
CA ARG A 513 10.60 -46.55 -15.15
C ARG A 513 10.54 -47.53 -13.99
N GLU A 514 11.11 -48.72 -14.16
CA GLU A 514 11.26 -49.76 -13.13
C GLU A 514 12.05 -49.23 -11.91
N LYS A 515 13.23 -48.61 -12.13
CA LYS A 515 13.99 -47.97 -11.05
C LYS A 515 13.28 -46.78 -10.41
N ALA A 516 12.51 -46.00 -11.16
CA ALA A 516 11.70 -44.93 -10.60
C ALA A 516 10.56 -45.48 -9.72
N ALA A 517 9.92 -46.58 -10.13
CA ALA A 517 8.91 -47.28 -9.34
C ALA A 517 9.51 -47.90 -8.07
N GLU A 518 10.67 -48.58 -8.16
CA GLU A 518 11.39 -49.07 -6.98
C GLU A 518 11.74 -47.94 -5.99
N ALA A 519 12.21 -46.79 -6.50
CA ALA A 519 12.54 -45.63 -5.68
C ALA A 519 11.29 -45.07 -4.98
N GLY A 520 10.16 -44.98 -5.69
CA GLY A 520 8.86 -44.61 -5.12
C GLY A 520 8.39 -45.59 -4.04
N ILE A 521 8.50 -46.90 -4.27
CA ILE A 521 8.15 -47.94 -3.29
C ILE A 521 9.05 -47.86 -2.06
N LYS A 522 10.36 -47.68 -2.23
CA LYS A 522 11.33 -47.52 -1.12
C LYS A 522 11.05 -46.23 -0.32
N ALA A 523 10.68 -45.14 -0.99
CA ALA A 523 10.26 -43.90 -0.33
C ALA A 523 8.96 -44.08 0.47
N ALA A 524 7.96 -44.76 -0.10
CA ALA A 524 6.71 -45.08 0.59
C ALA A 524 6.93 -45.98 1.81
N GLN A 525 7.78 -47.01 1.71
CA GLN A 525 8.15 -47.88 2.83
C GLN A 525 8.88 -47.11 3.96
N SER A 526 9.76 -46.17 3.61
CA SER A 526 10.38 -45.28 4.61
C SER A 526 9.38 -44.33 5.26
N ALA A 527 8.41 -43.79 4.51
CA ALA A 527 7.33 -42.97 5.07
C ALA A 527 6.43 -43.76 6.03
N GLN A 528 6.09 -45.02 5.68
CA GLN A 528 5.33 -45.93 6.56
C GLN A 528 6.08 -46.23 7.87
N LYS A 529 7.40 -46.47 7.81
CA LYS A 529 8.24 -46.63 9.00
C LYS A 529 8.31 -45.36 9.85
N GLY A 530 8.37 -44.19 9.22
CA GLY A 530 8.32 -42.89 9.90
C GLY A 530 6.99 -42.63 10.62
N GLN A 531 5.86 -43.05 10.04
CA GLN A 531 4.55 -42.99 10.71
C GLN A 531 4.46 -43.98 11.86
N ALA A 532 4.87 -45.24 11.68
CA ALA A 532 4.84 -46.27 12.72
C ALA A 532 5.60 -45.85 13.99
N TYR A 533 6.76 -45.20 13.85
CA TYR A 533 7.54 -44.71 15.00
C TYR A 533 6.83 -43.55 15.73
N ARG A 534 6.05 -42.72 15.03
CA ARG A 534 5.29 -41.61 15.62
C ARG A 534 4.04 -42.07 16.36
N THR A 535 3.46 -43.23 15.99
CA THR A 535 2.28 -43.81 16.64
C THR A 535 2.61 -44.59 17.93
N GLN A 536 3.88 -44.90 18.21
CA GLN A 536 4.29 -45.72 19.37
C GLN A 536 4.76 -44.93 20.62
N GLN A 537 4.80 -43.60 20.59
CA GLN A 537 5.30 -42.78 21.72
C GLN A 537 4.25 -41.91 22.44
N GLN A 538 2.95 -42.13 22.20
CA GLN A 538 1.89 -41.48 22.98
C GLN A 538 0.80 -42.48 23.41
N GLN A 539 0.37 -42.34 24.67
CA GLN A 539 -0.79 -42.98 25.32
C GLN A 539 -0.66 -44.46 25.71
N SER A 540 -0.07 -44.70 26.89
CA SER A 540 -0.31 -45.91 27.70
C SER A 540 -0.35 -45.58 29.20
N ALA A 541 -1.43 -44.93 29.64
CA ALA A 541 -1.78 -44.70 31.04
C ALA A 541 -3.32 -44.87 31.20
N PRO A 542 -3.84 -45.23 32.40
CA PRO A 542 -5.05 -46.06 32.53
C PRO A 542 -6.42 -45.30 32.54
N PRO A 543 -7.57 -46.03 32.49
CA PRO A 543 -8.83 -45.51 31.92
C PRO A 543 -9.84 -45.00 32.97
N PRO A 544 -11.07 -44.61 32.53
CA PRO A 544 -12.22 -45.45 32.91
C PRO A 544 -13.37 -45.60 31.89
N LEU A 545 -14.03 -46.76 31.97
CA LEU A 545 -15.49 -47.02 31.90
C LEU A 545 -16.37 -46.43 30.77
N ALA A 546 -16.65 -47.29 29.78
CA ALA A 546 -17.96 -47.94 29.53
C ALA A 546 -19.23 -47.17 29.04
N LEU A 547 -20.01 -47.94 28.23
CA LEU A 547 -21.43 -47.76 27.81
C LEU A 547 -21.72 -46.79 26.63
N PRO A 548 -22.83 -47.04 25.86
CA PRO A 548 -22.79 -46.88 24.39
C PRO A 548 -24.02 -46.17 23.79
N ASN A 549 -24.29 -46.42 22.48
CA ASN A 549 -25.52 -46.06 21.74
C ASN A 549 -25.61 -44.54 21.38
N VAL A 550 -26.30 -44.04 20.34
CA VAL A 550 -27.30 -44.58 19.38
C VAL A 550 -26.96 -44.14 17.92
N LEU A 551 -27.63 -44.76 16.94
CA LEU A 551 -27.85 -44.35 15.54
C LEU A 551 -27.97 -42.83 15.28
N GLU A 552 -27.67 -42.37 14.04
CA GLU A 552 -28.73 -41.98 13.06
C GLU A 552 -28.22 -41.64 11.63
N GLN A 553 -29.01 -42.12 10.65
CA GLN A 553 -29.51 -41.48 9.42
C GLN A 553 -28.61 -40.50 8.61
N THR A 554 -28.03 -40.91 7.46
CA THR A 554 -28.57 -40.87 6.05
C THR A 554 -28.20 -39.54 5.29
N PRO A 555 -28.59 -39.31 4.01
CA PRO A 555 -27.79 -39.80 2.89
C PRO A 555 -27.56 -38.79 1.72
N LEU A 556 -27.04 -39.30 0.59
CA LEU A 556 -27.10 -38.74 -0.78
C LEU A 556 -26.36 -37.44 -1.09
N THR A 557 -25.43 -37.51 -2.06
CA THR A 557 -25.69 -37.00 -3.43
C THR A 557 -24.70 -37.62 -4.42
N GLN A 558 -25.21 -38.21 -5.49
CA GLN A 558 -24.51 -38.44 -6.76
C GLN A 558 -25.44 -37.99 -7.89
N ALA A 559 -24.89 -37.50 -8.99
CA ALA A 559 -25.68 -37.12 -10.16
C ALA A 559 -24.91 -37.38 -11.46
N VAL A 560 -25.53 -38.18 -12.35
CA VAL A 560 -25.54 -38.01 -13.82
C VAL A 560 -24.17 -38.29 -14.51
N PRO A 561 -24.12 -39.18 -15.54
CA PRO A 561 -24.93 -38.95 -16.74
C PRO A 561 -25.52 -40.17 -17.50
N GLN A 562 -26.44 -39.77 -18.41
CA GLN A 562 -26.89 -40.40 -19.67
C GLN A 562 -28.29 -41.04 -19.70
N THR A 563 -29.00 -40.66 -20.80
CA THR A 563 -30.30 -41.10 -21.33
C THR A 563 -31.47 -41.11 -20.36
#